data_AF-A0A534IR06-F1
#
_entry.id   AF-A0A534IR06-F1
#
_cell.length_a   1.000
_cell.length_b   1.000
_cell.length_c   1.000
_cell.angle_alpha   90.00
_cell.angle_beta   90.00
_cell.angle_gamma   90.00
#
_symmetry.space_group_name_H-M   'P 1'
#
loop_
_entity.id
_entity.type
_entity.pdbx_description
1 polymer ?
#
loop_
_entity_poly.entity_id
_entity_poly.type
_entity_poly.pdbx_seq_one_letter_code
_entity_poly.pdbx_strand_id
1 'polypeptide(L)'
;MAENDIIVLTKGSRYRITSMETRDKPLITHGIFRGYAAIGPDDGVCMELDGSHAELAGKVRIIPSHMIIAIDVVEQAEERKQKEKPGTMYG
;
A
#
# COMPACT_ATOMS: atom_id res chain seq x y z
N MET A 1 8.97 20.95 3.91
CA MET A 1 9.52 19.74 3.27
C MET A 1 10.38 20.21 2.12
N ALA A 2 11.62 19.72 2.02
CA ALA A 2 12.54 20.15 0.97
C ALA A 2 12.03 19.69 -0.41
N GLU A 3 12.44 20.40 -1.45
CA GLU A 3 11.81 20.49 -2.78
C GLU A 3 11.83 19.21 -3.63
N ASN A 4 12.21 18.03 -3.10
CA ASN A 4 12.34 16.78 -3.87
C ASN A 4 11.99 15.46 -3.13
N ASP A 5 11.33 15.51 -1.97
CA ASP A 5 10.90 14.26 -1.30
C ASP A 5 9.61 13.72 -1.95
N ILE A 6 9.76 12.98 -3.06
CA ILE A 6 8.66 12.21 -3.65
C ILE A 6 8.26 11.14 -2.64
N ILE A 7 7.04 11.24 -2.10
CA ILE A 7 6.47 10.20 -1.25
C ILE A 7 6.01 9.04 -2.14
N VAL A 8 6.64 7.89 -1.95
CA VAL A 8 6.30 6.64 -2.64
C VAL A 8 5.78 5.64 -1.61
N LEU A 9 4.76 4.85 -1.99
CA LEU A 9 4.36 3.71 -1.18
C LEU A 9 5.47 2.65 -1.18
N THR A 10 6.20 2.54 -0.09
CA THR A 10 7.31 1.58 0.06
C THR A 10 6.83 0.31 0.76
N LYS A 11 7.03 -0.87 0.13
CA LYS A 11 6.68 -2.17 0.73
C LYS A 11 7.34 -2.33 2.10
N GLY A 12 6.58 -2.81 3.09
CA GLY A 12 7.02 -2.94 4.47
C GLY A 12 6.72 -1.71 5.34
N SER A 13 6.35 -0.57 4.76
CA SER A 13 5.91 0.61 5.50
C SER A 13 4.51 0.41 6.09
N ARG A 14 4.24 1.09 7.20
CA ARG A 14 2.92 1.09 7.86
C ARG A 14 2.09 2.27 7.38
N TYR A 15 0.84 1.98 7.01
CA TYR A 15 -0.11 2.99 6.57
C TYR A 15 -1.46 2.82 7.24
N ARG A 16 -2.19 3.93 7.28
CA ARG A 16 -3.61 4.00 7.58
C ARG A 16 -4.33 4.42 6.31
N ILE A 17 -5.18 3.55 5.77
CA ILE A 17 -5.97 3.82 4.57
C ILE A 17 -7.41 4.05 4.97
N THR A 18 -7.97 5.17 4.51
CA THR A 18 -9.41 5.45 4.56
C THR A 18 -10.00 5.16 3.19
N SER A 19 -10.91 4.19 3.08
CA SER A 19 -11.57 3.81 1.83
C SER A 19 -13.08 3.87 1.95
N MET A 20 -13.79 3.99 0.84
CA MET A 20 -15.25 3.99 0.82
C MET A 20 -15.80 2.56 1.04
N GLU A 21 -16.62 2.35 2.08
CA GLU A 21 -17.38 1.09 2.29
C GLU A 21 -18.84 1.31 1.89
N THR A 22 -19.46 2.34 2.46
CA THR A 22 -20.73 2.91 1.99
C THR A 22 -20.59 4.42 1.90
N ARG A 23 -21.59 5.11 1.33
CA ARG A 23 -21.55 6.59 1.15
C ARG A 23 -21.28 7.34 2.47
N ASP A 24 -21.82 6.84 3.58
CA ASP A 24 -21.78 7.52 4.88
C ASP A 24 -20.81 6.88 5.89
N LYS A 25 -20.15 5.78 5.49
CA LYS A 25 -19.25 5.04 6.37
C LYS A 25 -17.94 4.71 5.65
N PRO A 26 -16.83 5.39 6.01
CA PRO A 26 -15.52 4.98 5.54
C PRO A 26 -15.03 3.73 6.29
N LEU A 27 -14.34 2.85 5.58
CA LEU A 27 -13.58 1.75 6.16
C LEU A 27 -12.15 2.20 6.41
N ILE A 28 -11.68 2.00 7.64
CA ILE A 28 -10.29 2.24 8.01
C ILE A 28 -9.53 0.91 7.94
N THR A 29 -8.42 0.92 7.20
CA THR A 29 -7.49 -0.20 7.12
C THR A 29 -6.13 0.23 7.67
N HIS A 30 -5.60 -0.51 8.64
CA HIS A 30 -4.28 -0.29 9.22
C HIS A 30 -3.43 -1.53 9.01
N GLY A 31 -2.16 -1.31 8.63
CA GLY A 31 -1.23 -2.41 8.50
C GLY A 31 -0.06 -2.12 7.59
N ILE A 32 0.52 -3.18 7.05
CA ILE A 32 1.75 -3.13 6.26
C ILE A 32 1.43 -3.18 4.77
N PHE A 33 1.97 -2.23 4.00
CA PHE A 33 1.85 -2.28 2.55
C PHE A 33 2.69 -3.41 1.96
N ARG A 34 2.04 -4.31 1.22
CA ARG A 34 2.68 -5.48 0.58
C ARG A 34 2.88 -5.30 -0.93
N GLY A 35 2.24 -4.31 -1.54
CA GLY A 35 2.36 -4.01 -2.96
C GLY A 35 1.01 -3.75 -3.61
N TYR A 36 0.97 -3.86 -4.93
CA TYR A 36 -0.24 -3.72 -5.72
C TYR A 36 -0.68 -5.08 -6.26
N ALA A 37 -1.98 -5.23 -6.52
CA ALA A 37 -2.57 -6.36 -7.21
C ALA A 37 -3.51 -5.88 -8.32
N ALA A 38 -3.66 -6.69 -9.36
CA ALA A 38 -4.68 -6.48 -10.38
C ALA A 38 -6.02 -7.09 -9.93
N ILE A 39 -7.10 -6.36 -10.17
CA ILE A 39 -8.48 -6.77 -9.94
C ILE A 39 -9.22 -6.63 -11.28
N GLY A 40 -9.02 -7.60 -12.17
CA GLY A 40 -9.50 -7.48 -13.55
C GLY A 40 -8.85 -6.30 -14.28
N PRO A 41 -9.62 -5.30 -14.76
CA PRO A 41 -9.06 -4.10 -15.40
C PRO A 41 -8.54 -3.06 -14.39
N ASP A 42 -8.92 -3.17 -13.11
CA ASP A 42 -8.56 -2.21 -12.06
C ASP A 42 -7.31 -2.67 -11.30
N ASP A 43 -6.70 -1.74 -10.57
CA ASP A 43 -5.62 -1.98 -9.63
C ASP A 43 -6.09 -1.82 -8.17
N GLY A 44 -5.36 -2.45 -7.25
CA GLY A 44 -5.62 -2.34 -5.82
C GLY A 44 -4.37 -2.37 -4.97
N VAL A 45 -4.45 -1.74 -3.81
CA VAL A 45 -3.42 -1.70 -2.78
C VAL A 45 -3.59 -2.90 -1.85
N CYS A 46 -2.52 -3.68 -1.69
CA CYS A 46 -2.49 -4.84 -0.80
C CYS A 46 -1.93 -4.44 0.57
N MET A 47 -2.78 -4.53 1.59
CA MET A 47 -2.45 -4.27 2.98
C MET A 47 -2.53 -5.55 3.80
N GLU A 48 -1.45 -5.93 4.47
CA GLU A 48 -1.51 -6.93 5.53
C GLU A 48 -2.04 -6.28 6.81
N LEU A 49 -3.18 -6.75 7.29
CA LEU A 49 -3.92 -6.16 8.40
C LEU A 49 -3.20 -6.39 9.73
N ASP A 50 -3.08 -5.35 10.54
CA ASP A 50 -2.52 -5.47 11.89
C ASP A 50 -3.55 -5.97 12.92
N GLY A 51 -3.14 -6.02 14.19
CA GLY A 51 -3.99 -6.48 15.30
C GLY A 51 -5.26 -5.66 15.54
N SER A 52 -5.42 -4.48 14.92
CA SER A 52 -6.66 -3.69 15.03
C SER A 52 -7.84 -4.28 14.27
N HIS A 53 -7.64 -5.32 13.45
CA HIS A 53 -8.68 -5.95 12.62
C HIS A 53 -9.21 -7.28 13.17
N ALA A 54 -8.98 -7.59 14.45
CA ALA A 54 -9.46 -8.82 15.12
C ALA A 54 -9.16 -10.10 14.32
N GLU A 55 -10.17 -10.88 13.94
CA GLU A 55 -10.04 -12.15 13.20
C GLU A 55 -9.40 -12.01 11.82
N LEU A 56 -9.33 -10.78 11.28
CA LEU A 56 -8.70 -10.49 10.00
C LEU A 56 -7.22 -10.11 10.16
N ALA A 57 -6.68 -10.02 11.38
CA ALA A 57 -5.27 -9.75 11.61
C ALA A 57 -4.36 -10.76 10.88
N GLY A 58 -3.30 -10.27 10.24
CA GLY A 58 -2.39 -11.05 9.40
C GLY A 58 -2.96 -11.45 8.04
N LYS A 59 -4.23 -11.16 7.74
CA LYS A 59 -4.78 -11.36 6.38
C LYS A 59 -4.39 -10.20 5.48
N VAL A 60 -4.35 -10.45 4.18
CA VAL A 60 -4.17 -9.41 3.18
C VAL A 60 -5.53 -8.92 2.70
N ARG A 61 -5.78 -7.61 2.85
CA ARG A 61 -6.89 -6.90 2.23
C ARG A 61 -6.40 -6.23 0.96
N ILE A 62 -7.11 -6.47 -0.14
CA ILE A 62 -6.94 -5.74 -1.39
C ILE A 62 -7.99 -4.63 -1.41
N ILE A 63 -7.55 -3.37 -1.49
CA ILE A 63 -8.42 -2.20 -1.59
C ILE A 63 -8.30 -1.66 -3.01
N PRO A 64 -9.38 -1.65 -3.82
CA PRO A 64 -9.33 -1.04 -5.15
C PRO A 64 -8.86 0.41 -5.07
N SER A 65 -7.91 0.81 -5.93
CA SER A 65 -7.27 2.12 -5.85
C SER A 65 -8.29 3.27 -5.99
N HIS A 66 -9.29 3.09 -6.87
CA HIS A 66 -10.37 4.07 -7.07
C HIS A 66 -11.31 4.24 -5.86
N MET A 67 -11.23 3.36 -4.86
CA MET A 67 -12.04 3.43 -3.63
C MET A 67 -11.31 4.12 -2.45
N ILE A 68 -10.04 4.48 -2.64
CA ILE A 68 -9.22 5.10 -1.60
C ILE A 68 -9.55 6.60 -1.51
N ILE A 69 -9.86 7.06 -0.30
CA ILE A 69 -10.12 8.46 0.01
C ILE A 69 -8.84 9.14 0.50
N ALA A 70 -8.08 8.47 1.37
CA ALA A 70 -6.83 8.99 1.91
C ALA A 70 -5.88 7.85 2.33
N ILE A 71 -4.58 8.11 2.29
CA ILE A 71 -3.52 7.24 2.81
C ILE A 71 -2.63 8.09 3.72
N ASP A 72 -2.63 7.78 5.01
CA ASP A 72 -1.75 8.40 5.98
C ASP A 72 -0.49 7.53 6.16
N VAL A 73 0.69 8.14 6.01
CA VAL A 73 1.98 7.48 6.29
C VAL A 73 2.17 7.42 7.80
N VAL A 74 2.18 6.21 8.36
CA VAL A 74 2.39 6.00 9.80
C VAL A 74 3.88 5.78 10.09
N GLU A 75 4.53 4.94 9.27
CA GLU A 75 5.96 4.69 9.35
C GLU A 75 6.49 4.31 7.98
N GLN A 76 7.51 5.01 7.49
CA GLN A 76 8.19 4.69 6.24
C GLN A 76 9.30 3.67 6.51
N ALA A 77 9.26 2.53 5.82
CA ALA A 77 10.39 1.62 5.75
C ALA A 77 11.48 2.19 4.85
N GLU A 78 12.74 1.86 5.11
CA GLU A 78 13.84 2.25 4.23
C GLU A 78 13.63 1.70 2.81
N GLU A 79 13.74 2.59 1.81
CA GLU A 79 13.74 2.17 0.42
C GLU A 79 14.97 1.28 0.16
N ARG A 80 14.74 -0.03 0.07
CA ARG A 80 15.74 -0.93 -0.50
C ARG A 80 15.91 -0.55 -1.97
N LYS A 81 16.94 0.23 -2.29
CA LYS A 81 17.40 0.43 -3.67
C LYS A 81 17.56 -0.95 -4.30
N GLN A 82 16.65 -1.33 -5.20
CA GLN A 82 16.86 -2.52 -6.01
C GLN A 82 18.14 -2.28 -6.81
N LYS A 83 19.16 -3.11 -6.59
CA LYS A 83 20.32 -3.14 -7.48
C LYS A 83 19.78 -3.46 -8.87
N GLU A 84 19.88 -2.51 -9.79
CA GLU A 84 19.69 -2.79 -11.21
C GLU A 84 20.56 -4.00 -11.56
N LYS A 85 19.93 -5.08 -12.04
CA LYS A 85 20.69 -6.17 -12.63
C LYS A 85 21.27 -5.62 -13.94
N PRO A 86 22.59 -5.61 -14.15
CA PRO A 86 23.16 -5.17 -15.40
C PRO A 86 22.57 -6.04 -16.52
N GLY A 87 21.88 -5.40 -17.46
CA GLY A 87 21.25 -6.07 -18.58
C GLY A 87 22.30 -6.86 -19.36
N THR A 88 22.05 -8.15 -19.56
CA THR A 88 22.75 -8.95 -20.56
C THR A 88 22.44 -8.34 -21.92
N MET A 89 23.38 -7.58 -22.49
CA MET A 89 23.42 -7.32 -23.92
C MET A 89 23.58 -8.67 -24.63
N TYR A 90 22.54 -9.12 -25.34
CA TYR A 90 22.73 -10.06 -26.42
C TYR A 90 22.99 -9.23 -27.67
N GLY A 91 24.21 -9.34 -28.20
CA GLY A 91 24.59 -8.88 -29.53
C GLY A 91 24.21 -9.89 -30.61
#